data_AF-X1ACB9-F1
#
_entry.id   AF-X1ACB9-F1
#
_cell.length_a   1.000
_cell.length_b   1.000
_cell.length_c   1.000
_cell.angle_alpha   90.00
_cell.angle_beta   90.00
_cell.angle_gamma   90.00
#
_symmetry.space_group_name_H-M   'P 1'
#
loop_
_entity.id
_entity.type
_entity.pdbx_description
1 polymer ?
#
loop_
_entity_poly.entity_id
_entity_poly.type
_entity_poly.pdbx_seq_one_letter_code
_entity_poly.pdbx_strand_id
1 'polypeptide(L)'
;METELFNLEKIKGLTAFIKVLQGKVNQVSNSVKSFEDRQQVTTLYHGNDLILKDITKLTKLVNNIDEYLKNISNYNINKFLKLNNYLINKYKQKINDNLKTIDIDNAYLIQIGLSLIESKVISKINDRITYIPSVSIKEWVDLIDALNQNTLFLKSVENLREYSKVILQNKLKIILDNIPPNVESTTIEDFKKQFHMTPSITFNEFIQSLERKFTEEELKSKKELLELTKEREEFEELKVMLGVI
;
A
#
# COMPACT_ATOMS: atom_id res chain seq x y z
N MET A 1 -46.77 18.71 6.44
CA MET A 1 -45.41 18.98 6.93
C MET A 1 -44.51 17.91 6.35
N GLU A 2 -43.85 18.20 5.23
CA GLU A 2 -42.86 17.28 4.67
C GLU A 2 -41.75 17.11 5.70
N THR A 3 -41.64 15.91 6.28
CA THR A 3 -40.49 15.55 7.12
C THR A 3 -39.24 15.79 6.31
N GLU A 4 -38.47 16.84 6.64
CA GLU A 4 -37.16 17.10 6.06
C GLU A 4 -36.39 15.78 6.05
N LEU A 5 -36.17 15.25 4.85
CA LEU A 5 -35.46 13.99 4.67
C LEU A 5 -34.13 14.08 5.42
N PHE A 6 -33.93 13.10 6.29
CA PHE A 6 -32.67 12.77 6.95
C PHE A 6 -31.54 12.82 5.89
N ASN A 7 -30.85 13.95 5.73
CA ASN A 7 -29.97 14.18 4.58
C ASN A 7 -28.55 13.72 4.94
N LEU A 8 -28.03 12.73 4.21
CA LEU A 8 -26.69 12.18 4.43
C LEU A 8 -25.59 13.23 4.33
N GLU A 9 -25.72 14.20 3.43
CA GLU A 9 -24.74 15.30 3.29
C GLU A 9 -24.82 16.26 4.49
N LYS A 10 -26.02 16.52 5.03
CA LYS A 10 -26.15 17.26 6.29
C LYS A 10 -25.48 16.50 7.45
N ILE A 11 -25.63 15.16 7.52
CA ILE A 11 -25.01 14.32 8.55
C ILE A 11 -23.48 14.29 8.40
N LYS A 12 -22.96 14.13 7.19
CA LYS A 12 -21.52 14.19 6.91
C LYS A 12 -20.93 15.57 7.23
N GLY A 13 -21.68 16.64 6.94
CA GLY A 13 -21.30 18.02 7.21
C GLY A 13 -21.09 18.34 8.70
N LEU A 14 -21.67 17.56 9.60
CA LEU A 14 -21.47 17.70 11.05
C LEU A 14 -20.00 17.50 11.49
N THR A 15 -19.16 16.90 10.65
CA THR A 15 -17.74 16.66 10.93
C THR A 15 -16.85 17.89 10.79
N ALA A 16 -17.33 18.98 10.20
CA ALA A 16 -16.54 20.20 9.97
C ALA A 16 -15.96 20.77 11.28
N PHE A 17 -16.73 20.76 12.36
CA PHE A 17 -16.30 21.26 13.67
C PHE A 17 -15.23 20.36 14.32
N ILE A 18 -15.19 19.07 14.01
CA ILE A 18 -14.15 18.14 14.52
C ILE A 18 -12.80 18.52 13.93
N LYS A 19 -12.73 18.78 12.62
CA LYS A 19 -11.48 19.16 11.95
C LYS A 19 -10.92 20.45 12.54
N VAL A 20 -11.79 21.44 12.80
CA VAL A 20 -11.41 22.69 13.46
C VAL A 20 -10.92 22.45 14.88
N LEU A 21 -11.59 21.59 15.65
CA LEU A 21 -11.19 21.26 17.01
C LEU A 21 -9.83 20.54 17.05
N GLN A 22 -9.62 19.55 16.18
CA GLN A 22 -8.33 18.87 16.02
C GLN A 22 -7.20 19.85 15.65
N GLY A 23 -7.48 20.78 14.73
CA GLY A 23 -6.54 21.84 14.37
C GLY A 23 -6.15 22.71 15.56
N LYS A 24 -7.11 23.12 16.39
CA LYS A 24 -6.85 23.91 17.61
C LYS A 24 -6.06 23.14 18.66
N VAL A 25 -6.35 21.85 18.87
CA VAL A 25 -5.57 20.99 19.79
C VAL A 25 -4.12 20.88 19.34
N ASN A 26 -3.89 20.71 18.04
CA ASN A 26 -2.55 20.64 17.47
C ASN A 26 -1.81 21.98 17.60
N GLN A 27 -2.50 23.10 17.39
CA GLN A 27 -1.92 24.44 17.62
C GLN A 27 -1.47 24.62 19.08
N VAL A 28 -2.31 24.26 20.04
CA VAL A 28 -1.95 24.31 21.47
C VAL A 28 -0.74 23.43 21.77
N SER A 29 -0.73 22.20 21.25
CA SER A 29 0.40 21.27 21.41
C SER A 29 1.71 21.84 20.87
N ASN A 30 1.66 22.50 19.71
CA ASN A 30 2.82 23.13 19.10
C ASN A 30 3.29 24.35 19.90
N SER A 31 2.38 25.15 20.45
CA SER A 31 2.72 26.26 21.33
C SER A 31 3.41 25.77 22.61
N VAL A 32 2.92 24.67 23.20
CA VAL A 32 3.53 24.03 24.39
C VAL A 32 4.94 23.53 24.06
N LYS A 33 5.11 22.83 22.95
CA LYS A 33 6.43 22.36 22.50
C LYS A 33 7.41 23.52 22.29
N SER A 34 6.95 24.61 21.66
CA SER A 34 7.79 25.80 21.47
C SER A 34 8.18 26.48 22.79
N PHE A 35 7.35 26.36 23.82
CA PHE A 35 7.64 26.85 25.16
C PHE A 35 8.67 25.97 25.86
N GLU A 36 8.56 24.65 25.76
CA GLU A 36 9.55 23.70 26.26
C GLU A 36 10.92 23.89 25.59
N ASP A 37 10.96 24.06 24.27
CA ASP A 37 12.19 24.32 23.52
C ASP A 37 12.87 25.61 24.00
N ARG A 38 12.09 26.69 24.22
CA ARG A 38 12.60 27.96 24.75
C ARG A 38 13.09 27.81 26.19
N GLN A 39 12.39 27.03 27.03
CA GLN A 39 12.85 26.73 28.38
C GLN A 39 14.19 26.01 28.37
N GLN A 40 14.38 25.00 27.52
CA GLN A 40 15.65 24.27 27.42
C GLN A 40 16.80 25.20 27.08
N VAL A 41 16.59 26.13 26.14
CA VAL A 41 17.55 27.19 25.80
C VAL A 41 17.83 28.09 27.01
N THR A 42 16.80 28.61 27.68
CA THR A 42 16.99 29.45 28.88
C THR A 42 17.74 28.73 30.01
N THR A 43 17.51 27.43 30.16
CA THR A 43 18.18 26.58 31.17
C THR A 43 19.67 26.45 30.89
N LEU A 44 20.05 26.34 29.61
CA LEU A 44 21.45 26.26 29.17
C LEU A 44 22.23 27.57 29.40
N TYR A 45 21.58 28.72 29.27
CA TYR A 45 22.25 30.03 29.33
C TYR A 45 22.30 30.68 30.72
N HIS A 46 21.38 30.35 31.65
CA HIS A 46 21.23 31.13 32.89
C HIS A 46 21.63 30.43 34.20
N GLY A 47 21.87 29.12 34.25
CA GLY A 47 22.29 28.47 35.50
C GLY A 47 21.28 28.61 36.67
N ASN A 48 21.62 28.05 37.84
CA ASN A 48 20.69 27.61 38.91
C ASN A 48 20.00 28.71 39.74
N ASP A 49 19.33 29.67 39.10
CA ASP A 49 18.60 30.77 39.73
C ASP A 49 17.16 30.39 40.16
N LEU A 50 16.62 31.13 41.13
CA LEU A 50 15.20 31.09 41.55
C LEU A 50 14.23 31.19 40.35
N ILE A 51 14.63 31.93 39.32
CA ILE A 51 13.90 32.11 38.05
C ILE A 51 13.69 30.76 37.35
N LEU A 52 14.69 29.87 37.38
CA LEU A 52 14.63 28.55 36.75
C LEU A 52 13.63 27.63 37.46
N LYS A 53 13.50 27.75 38.78
CA LYS A 53 12.51 27.02 39.58
C LYS A 53 11.08 27.45 39.21
N ASP A 54 10.86 28.75 39.02
CA ASP A 54 9.54 29.27 38.66
C ASP A 54 9.19 29.00 37.18
N ILE A 55 10.16 29.07 36.27
CA ILE A 55 9.99 28.60 34.87
C ILE A 55 9.62 27.12 34.86
N THR A 56 10.30 26.28 35.66
CA THR A 56 9.99 24.84 35.73
C THR A 56 8.59 24.57 36.26
N LYS A 57 8.10 25.34 37.24
CA LYS A 57 6.70 25.25 37.70
C LYS A 57 5.73 25.68 36.60
N LEU A 58 6.03 26.75 35.88
CA LEU A 58 5.21 27.23 34.76
C LEU A 58 5.12 26.16 33.67
N THR A 59 6.23 25.51 33.30
CA THR A 59 6.20 24.40 32.33
C THR A 59 5.32 23.26 32.79
N LYS A 60 5.43 22.85 34.07
CA LYS A 60 4.56 21.79 34.61
C LYS A 60 3.08 22.17 34.50
N LEU A 61 2.73 23.43 34.79
CA LEU A 61 1.36 23.91 34.64
C LEU A 61 0.90 23.91 33.17
N VAL A 62 1.74 24.38 32.26
CA VAL A 62 1.47 24.42 30.82
C VAL A 62 1.28 23.00 30.27
N ASN A 63 2.12 22.05 30.67
CA ASN A 63 2.02 20.65 30.24
C ASN A 63 0.76 19.96 30.81
N ASN A 64 0.42 20.23 32.07
CA ASN A 64 -0.83 19.73 32.65
C ASN A 64 -2.07 20.28 31.92
N ILE A 65 -2.03 21.56 31.52
CA ILE A 65 -3.11 22.18 30.73
C ILE A 65 -3.21 21.51 29.35
N ASP A 66 -2.08 21.30 28.66
CA ASP A 66 -2.03 20.61 27.37
C ASP A 66 -2.61 19.20 27.44
N GLU A 67 -2.17 18.42 28.43
CA GLU A 67 -2.65 17.05 28.65
C GLU A 67 -4.16 17.02 28.93
N TYR A 68 -4.64 17.91 29.79
CA TYR A 68 -6.07 18.04 30.11
C TYR A 68 -6.90 18.39 28.88
N LEU A 69 -6.44 19.38 28.09
CA LEU A 69 -7.13 19.81 26.87
C LEU A 69 -7.14 18.71 25.80
N LYS A 70 -6.04 17.97 25.63
CA LYS A 70 -5.97 16.81 24.74
C LYS A 70 -6.96 15.73 25.16
N ASN A 71 -6.97 15.37 26.44
CA ASN A 71 -7.83 14.32 26.96
C ASN A 71 -9.32 14.64 26.77
N ILE A 72 -9.75 15.85 27.13
CA ILE A 72 -11.14 16.29 26.95
C ILE A 72 -11.51 16.39 25.47
N SER A 73 -10.63 16.96 24.65
CA SER A 73 -10.89 17.12 23.23
C SER A 73 -11.03 15.77 22.54
N ASN A 74 -10.11 14.82 22.82
CA ASN A 74 -10.16 13.47 22.28
C ASN A 74 -11.41 12.71 22.74
N TYR A 75 -11.77 12.83 24.02
CA TYR A 75 -13.01 12.24 24.54
C TYR A 75 -14.24 12.76 23.77
N ASN A 76 -14.34 14.08 23.60
CA ASN A 76 -15.47 14.70 22.91
C ASN A 76 -15.51 14.37 21.42
N ILE A 77 -14.36 14.38 20.74
CA ILE A 77 -14.24 13.96 19.33
C ILE A 77 -14.72 12.52 19.18
N ASN A 78 -14.25 11.60 20.03
CA ASN A 78 -14.65 10.20 19.97
C ASN A 78 -16.14 10.00 20.23
N LYS A 79 -16.71 10.71 21.21
CA LYS A 79 -18.15 10.68 21.50
C LYS A 79 -18.96 11.17 20.30
N PHE A 80 -18.51 12.23 19.65
CA PHE A 80 -19.18 12.77 18.47
C PHE A 80 -19.08 11.83 17.26
N LEU A 81 -17.91 11.25 17.00
CA LEU A 81 -17.73 10.29 15.91
C LEU A 81 -18.63 9.06 16.09
N LYS A 82 -18.79 8.58 17.33
CA LYS A 82 -19.73 7.50 17.65
C LYS A 82 -21.17 7.88 17.30
N LEU A 83 -21.60 9.10 17.68
CA LEU A 83 -22.93 9.61 17.33
C LEU A 83 -23.11 9.72 15.81
N ASN A 84 -22.12 10.27 15.10
CA ASN A 84 -22.18 10.40 13.65
C ASN A 84 -22.31 9.03 12.95
N ASN A 85 -21.50 8.05 13.36
CA ASN A 85 -21.58 6.69 12.84
C ASN A 85 -22.94 6.05 13.10
N TYR A 86 -23.49 6.27 14.30
CA TYR A 86 -24.84 5.80 14.63
C TYR A 86 -25.90 6.41 13.70
N LEU A 87 -25.85 7.72 13.44
CA LEU A 87 -26.76 8.42 12.55
C LEU A 87 -26.65 7.91 11.10
N ILE A 88 -25.43 7.71 10.60
CA ILE A 88 -25.18 7.15 9.26
C ILE A 88 -25.77 5.73 9.15
N ASN A 89 -25.53 4.89 10.15
CA ASN A 89 -26.04 3.52 10.15
C ASN A 89 -27.58 3.50 10.19
N LYS A 90 -28.20 4.37 10.99
CA LYS A 90 -29.66 4.52 11.02
C LYS A 90 -30.23 5.01 9.69
N TYR A 91 -29.54 5.93 9.02
CA TYR A 91 -29.93 6.37 7.68
C TYR A 91 -29.87 5.23 6.66
N LYS A 92 -28.77 4.46 6.64
CA LYS A 92 -28.62 3.29 5.75
C LYS A 92 -29.70 2.23 6.00
N GLN A 93 -29.99 1.94 7.26
CA GLN A 93 -31.06 1.02 7.64
C GLN A 93 -32.40 1.49 7.09
N LYS A 94 -32.77 2.77 7.32
CA LYS A 94 -34.01 3.33 6.80
C LYS A 94 -34.12 3.24 5.28
N ILE A 95 -33.05 3.50 4.54
CA ILE A 95 -33.05 3.33 3.08
C ILE A 95 -33.27 1.86 2.72
N ASN A 96 -32.53 0.94 3.33
CA ASN A 96 -32.67 -0.48 3.02
C ASN A 96 -34.07 -0.98 3.31
N ASP A 97 -34.67 -0.55 4.41
CA ASP A 97 -36.04 -0.93 4.77
C ASP A 97 -37.04 -0.33 3.78
N ASN A 98 -36.86 0.93 3.37
CA ASN A 98 -37.67 1.53 2.31
C ASN A 98 -37.51 0.78 0.98
N LEU A 99 -36.30 0.45 0.56
CA LEU A 99 -36.05 -0.29 -0.69
C LEU A 99 -36.69 -1.68 -0.69
N LYS A 100 -36.71 -2.37 0.45
CA LYS A 100 -37.42 -3.65 0.60
C LYS A 100 -38.94 -3.52 0.46
N THR A 101 -39.50 -2.36 0.77
CA THR A 101 -40.94 -2.09 0.59
C THR A 101 -41.33 -1.67 -0.81
N ILE A 102 -40.35 -1.34 -1.67
CA ILE A 102 -40.62 -1.04 -3.06
C ILE A 102 -40.74 -2.37 -3.80
N ASP A 103 -41.97 -2.81 -4.04
CA ASP A 103 -42.27 -3.92 -4.94
C ASP A 103 -42.11 -3.40 -6.38
N ILE A 104 -40.93 -3.62 -6.96
CA ILE A 104 -40.66 -3.17 -8.34
C ILE A 104 -41.06 -4.30 -9.26
N ASP A 105 -41.99 -4.02 -10.16
CA ASP A 105 -42.35 -4.93 -11.25
C ASP A 105 -41.08 -5.34 -12.01
N ASN A 106 -40.81 -6.65 -12.04
CA ASN A 106 -39.65 -7.24 -12.71
C ASN A 106 -39.55 -6.79 -14.17
N ALA A 107 -40.67 -6.51 -14.83
CA ALA A 107 -40.68 -5.99 -16.20
C ALA A 107 -40.00 -4.61 -16.30
N TYR A 108 -40.21 -3.74 -15.30
CA TYR A 108 -39.63 -2.40 -15.25
C TYR A 108 -38.13 -2.44 -14.93
N LEU A 109 -37.70 -3.35 -14.05
CA LEU A 109 -36.28 -3.58 -13.76
C LEU A 109 -35.51 -4.09 -14.98
N ILE A 110 -36.11 -4.99 -15.75
CA ILE A 110 -35.53 -5.49 -17.00
C ILE A 110 -35.37 -4.33 -18.00
N GLN A 111 -36.38 -3.48 -18.16
CA GLN A 111 -36.27 -2.29 -19.04
C GLN A 111 -35.19 -1.31 -18.59
N ILE A 112 -35.09 -1.02 -17.29
CA ILE A 112 -34.02 -0.18 -16.75
C ILE A 112 -32.65 -0.82 -17.00
N GLY A 113 -32.52 -2.13 -16.74
CA GLY A 113 -31.30 -2.89 -16.98
C GLY A 113 -30.87 -2.86 -18.45
N LEU A 114 -31.80 -3.09 -19.38
CA LEU A 114 -31.56 -3.03 -20.82
C LEU A 114 -31.16 -1.61 -21.26
N SER A 115 -31.84 -0.57 -20.77
CA SER A 115 -31.50 0.83 -21.05
C SER A 115 -30.09 1.22 -20.55
N LEU A 116 -29.67 0.70 -19.39
CA LEU A 116 -28.33 0.92 -18.84
C LEU A 116 -27.23 0.16 -19.62
N ILE A 117 -27.57 -0.97 -20.23
CA ILE A 117 -26.68 -1.73 -21.13
C ILE A 117 -26.56 -1.00 -22.48
N GLU A 118 -27.67 -0.55 -23.05
CA GLU A 118 -27.71 0.21 -24.30
C GLU A 118 -26.92 1.52 -24.20
N SER A 119 -27.03 2.20 -23.06
CA SER A 119 -26.25 3.41 -22.77
C SER A 119 -24.78 3.14 -22.41
N LYS A 120 -24.33 1.88 -22.45
CA LYS A 120 -22.96 1.42 -22.13
C LYS A 120 -22.47 1.81 -20.74
N VAL A 121 -23.38 2.08 -19.81
CA VAL A 121 -23.06 2.43 -18.41
C VAL A 121 -22.60 1.19 -17.64
N ILE A 122 -23.01 -0.01 -18.06
CA ILE A 122 -22.60 -1.30 -17.48
C ILE A 122 -22.39 -2.35 -18.56
N SER A 123 -21.33 -3.17 -18.43
CA SER A 123 -21.08 -4.34 -19.28
C SER A 123 -21.02 -5.60 -18.42
N LYS A 124 -21.90 -6.57 -18.71
CA LYS A 124 -22.04 -7.93 -18.12
C LYS A 124 -23.11 -8.09 -17.04
N ILE A 125 -24.07 -8.98 -17.32
CA ILE A 125 -25.07 -9.52 -16.39
C ILE A 125 -24.53 -10.85 -15.85
N ASN A 126 -24.51 -11.04 -14.53
CA ASN A 126 -24.30 -12.33 -13.86
C ASN A 126 -25.59 -12.70 -13.10
N ASP A 127 -26.09 -13.93 -13.25
CA ASP A 127 -27.35 -14.47 -12.69
C ASP A 127 -27.43 -14.58 -11.15
N ARG A 128 -26.40 -14.13 -10.41
CA ARG A 128 -26.45 -13.98 -8.95
C ARG A 128 -25.78 -12.66 -8.56
N ILE A 129 -26.56 -11.79 -7.91
CA ILE A 129 -26.10 -10.49 -7.42
C ILE A 129 -25.16 -10.71 -6.23
N THR A 130 -23.85 -10.70 -6.49
CA THR A 130 -22.85 -10.37 -5.46
C THR A 130 -22.43 -8.91 -5.66
N TYR A 131 -22.90 -8.05 -4.77
CA TYR A 131 -22.40 -6.68 -4.67
C TYR A 131 -20.96 -6.73 -4.13
N ILE A 132 -19.98 -6.57 -5.01
CA ILE A 132 -18.65 -6.14 -4.60
C ILE A 132 -18.65 -4.62 -4.76
N PRO A 133 -18.69 -3.83 -3.67
CA PRO A 133 -18.54 -2.39 -3.79
C PRO A 133 -17.18 -2.10 -4.41
N SER A 134 -17.17 -1.72 -5.68
CA SER A 134 -15.95 -1.27 -6.34
C SER A 134 -15.61 0.11 -5.82
N VAL A 135 -14.56 0.18 -5.01
CA VAL A 135 -13.97 1.44 -4.56
C VAL A 135 -13.57 2.24 -5.81
N SER A 136 -14.07 3.49 -5.92
CA SER A 136 -13.68 4.37 -7.02
C SER A 136 -12.20 4.72 -6.94
N ILE A 137 -11.58 5.11 -8.06
CA ILE A 137 -10.15 5.47 -8.10
C ILE A 137 -9.82 6.55 -7.06
N LYS A 138 -10.73 7.52 -6.86
CA LYS A 138 -10.57 8.57 -5.85
C LYS A 138 -10.54 8.01 -4.43
N GLU A 139 -11.47 7.12 -4.10
CA GLU A 139 -11.52 6.48 -2.78
C GLU A 139 -10.31 5.56 -2.54
N TRP A 140 -9.74 4.97 -3.59
CA TRP A 140 -8.47 4.24 -3.51
C TRP A 140 -7.31 5.16 -3.15
N VAL A 141 -7.21 6.33 -3.79
CA VAL A 141 -6.18 7.32 -3.49
C VAL A 141 -6.34 7.84 -2.06
N ASP A 142 -7.56 8.22 -1.67
CA ASP A 142 -7.86 8.70 -0.31
C ASP A 142 -7.54 7.63 0.75
N LEU A 143 -7.81 6.35 0.45
CA LEU A 143 -7.47 5.23 1.32
C LEU A 143 -5.96 5.03 1.43
N ILE A 144 -5.23 5.09 0.31
CA ILE A 144 -3.77 4.98 0.30
C ILE A 144 -3.15 6.09 1.15
N ASP A 145 -3.61 7.34 1.00
CA ASP A 145 -3.13 8.47 1.78
C ASP A 145 -3.44 8.31 3.27
N ALA A 146 -4.64 7.85 3.62
CA ALA A 146 -5.02 7.56 5.00
C ALA A 146 -4.17 6.43 5.61
N LEU A 147 -3.87 5.38 4.85
CA LEU A 147 -3.01 4.27 5.29
C LEU A 147 -1.56 4.73 5.46
N ASN A 148 -1.05 5.58 4.57
CA ASN A 148 0.29 6.16 4.66
C ASN A 148 0.46 7.10 5.86
N GLN A 149 -0.62 7.69 6.37
CA GLN A 149 -0.60 8.51 7.59
C GLN A 149 -0.88 7.70 8.87
N ASN A 150 -1.28 6.44 8.75
CA ASN A 150 -1.63 5.60 9.88
C ASN A 150 -0.41 4.87 10.43
N THR A 151 0.06 5.31 11.60
CA THR A 151 1.26 4.76 12.26
C THR A 151 1.15 3.29 12.63
N LEU A 152 -0.04 2.80 13.00
CA LEU A 152 -0.26 1.38 13.31
C LEU A 152 -0.15 0.52 12.05
N PHE A 153 -0.77 0.96 10.95
CA PHE A 153 -0.68 0.27 9.66
C PHE A 153 0.77 0.21 9.17
N LEU A 154 1.49 1.33 9.20
CA LEU A 154 2.90 1.38 8.81
C LEU A 154 3.76 0.41 9.64
N LYS A 155 3.55 0.38 10.96
CA LYS A 155 4.25 -0.54 11.86
C LYS A 155 3.90 -2.01 11.55
N SER A 156 2.64 -2.31 11.25
CA SER A 156 2.21 -3.65 10.83
C SER A 156 2.85 -4.06 9.50
N VAL A 157 2.97 -3.15 8.53
CA VAL A 157 3.66 -3.39 7.25
C VAL A 157 5.15 -3.65 7.48
N GLU A 158 5.78 -2.89 8.36
CA GLU A 158 7.19 -3.11 8.73
C GLU A 158 7.41 -4.47 9.39
N ASN A 159 6.60 -4.81 10.40
CA ASN A 159 6.64 -6.13 11.03
C ASN A 159 6.42 -7.27 10.01
N LEU A 160 5.51 -7.08 9.06
CA LEU A 160 5.25 -8.08 8.01
C LEU A 160 6.43 -8.22 7.04
N ARG A 161 7.11 -7.11 6.71
CA ARG A 161 8.36 -7.15 5.92
C ARG A 161 9.46 -7.90 6.66
N GLU A 162 9.65 -7.66 7.96
CA GLU A 162 10.63 -8.39 8.77
C GLU A 162 10.31 -9.88 8.83
N TYR A 163 9.05 -10.21 9.11
CA TYR A 163 8.61 -11.61 9.16
C TYR A 163 8.78 -12.31 7.79
N SER A 164 8.49 -11.61 6.69
CA SER A 164 8.72 -12.14 5.34
C SER A 164 10.20 -12.42 5.07
N LYS A 165 11.12 -11.55 5.51
CA LYS A 165 12.56 -11.81 5.43
C LYS A 165 12.95 -13.09 6.16
N VAL A 166 12.41 -13.31 7.37
CA VAL A 166 12.67 -14.53 8.15
C VAL A 166 12.15 -15.77 7.42
N ILE A 167 10.93 -15.72 6.86
CA ILE A 167 10.39 -16.84 6.07
C ILE A 167 11.29 -17.14 4.86
N LEU A 168 11.71 -16.11 4.12
CA LEU A 168 12.55 -16.27 2.95
C LEU A 168 13.93 -16.85 3.31
N GLN A 169 14.52 -16.41 4.41
CA GLN A 169 15.79 -16.97 4.91
C GLN A 169 15.64 -18.44 5.33
N ASN A 170 14.57 -18.79 6.03
CA ASN A 170 14.28 -20.17 6.42
C ASN A 170 14.07 -21.06 5.20
N LYS A 171 13.31 -20.57 4.21
CA LYS A 171 13.07 -21.29 2.95
C LYS A 171 14.38 -21.48 2.17
N LEU A 172 15.20 -20.44 2.07
CA LEU A 172 16.51 -20.52 1.42
C LEU A 172 17.40 -21.55 2.12
N LYS A 173 17.44 -21.53 3.46
CA LYS A 173 18.21 -22.51 4.25
C LYS A 173 17.77 -23.95 3.96
N ILE A 174 16.46 -24.23 3.99
CA ILE A 174 15.91 -25.55 3.66
C ILE A 174 16.32 -25.99 2.25
N ILE A 175 16.28 -25.09 1.27
CA ILE A 175 16.67 -25.43 -0.10
C ILE A 175 18.17 -25.72 -0.17
N LEU A 176 19.01 -24.90 0.46
CA LEU A 176 20.46 -25.07 0.51
C LEU A 176 20.87 -26.38 1.19
N ASP A 177 20.19 -26.78 2.26
CA ASP A 177 20.43 -28.04 2.98
C ASP A 177 20.14 -29.28 2.12
N ASN A 178 19.33 -29.14 1.06
CA ASN A 178 18.99 -30.20 0.11
C ASN A 178 19.85 -30.20 -1.16
N ILE A 179 20.84 -29.30 -1.28
CA ILE A 179 21.76 -29.27 -2.43
C ILE A 179 22.79 -30.41 -2.30
N PRO A 180 23.08 -31.15 -3.38
CA PRO A 180 24.12 -32.18 -3.36
C PRO A 180 25.49 -31.60 -2.94
N PRO A 181 26.31 -32.33 -2.17
CA PRO A 181 27.59 -31.82 -1.64
C PRO A 181 28.65 -31.54 -2.72
N ASN A 182 28.43 -31.99 -3.95
CA ASN A 182 29.36 -31.84 -5.08
C ASN A 182 29.13 -30.57 -5.92
N VAL A 183 28.22 -29.68 -5.50
CA VAL A 183 27.95 -28.43 -6.21
C VAL A 183 28.99 -27.36 -5.84
N GLU A 184 29.56 -26.71 -6.84
CA GLU A 184 30.52 -25.62 -6.65
C GLU A 184 29.93 -24.44 -5.84
N SER A 185 30.76 -23.84 -4.99
CA SER A 185 30.37 -22.71 -4.14
C SER A 185 29.88 -21.50 -4.94
N THR A 186 30.46 -21.28 -6.11
CA THR A 186 30.09 -20.23 -7.09
C THR A 186 28.65 -20.38 -7.55
N THR A 187 28.24 -21.58 -7.95
CA THR A 187 26.87 -21.92 -8.37
C THR A 187 25.86 -21.73 -7.24
N ILE A 188 26.26 -22.03 -5.99
CA ILE A 188 25.42 -21.81 -4.81
C ILE A 188 25.26 -20.31 -4.52
N GLU A 189 26.30 -19.51 -4.70
CA GLU A 189 26.21 -18.04 -4.55
C GLU A 189 25.33 -17.39 -5.61
N ASP A 190 25.43 -17.84 -6.85
CA ASP A 190 24.59 -17.32 -7.94
C ASP A 190 23.12 -17.75 -7.78
N PHE A 191 22.88 -18.96 -7.28
CA PHE A 191 21.53 -19.37 -6.87
C PHE A 191 20.96 -18.45 -5.78
N LYS A 192 21.73 -18.11 -4.73
CA LYS A 192 21.28 -17.20 -3.67
C LYS A 192 20.88 -15.83 -4.23
N LYS A 193 21.70 -15.26 -5.13
CA LYS A 193 21.38 -13.97 -5.79
C LYS A 193 20.07 -14.07 -6.57
N GLN A 194 19.88 -15.15 -7.32
CA GLN A 194 18.67 -15.34 -8.14
C GLN A 194 17.43 -15.62 -7.29
N PHE A 195 17.57 -16.31 -6.15
CA PHE A 195 16.49 -16.55 -5.19
C PHE A 195 15.99 -15.24 -4.56
N HIS A 196 16.87 -14.25 -4.33
CA HIS A 196 16.46 -12.92 -3.85
C HIS A 196 15.63 -12.15 -4.88
N MET A 197 15.86 -12.36 -6.17
CA MET A 197 15.08 -11.75 -7.25
C MET A 197 13.76 -12.50 -7.49
N THR A 198 13.79 -13.84 -7.41
CA THR A 198 12.64 -14.71 -7.70
C THR A 198 12.51 -15.78 -6.60
N PRO A 199 11.84 -15.49 -5.47
CA PRO A 199 11.80 -16.39 -4.29
C PRO A 199 11.01 -17.71 -4.47
N SER A 200 10.42 -17.91 -5.64
CA SER A 200 9.73 -19.15 -6.02
C SER A 200 10.65 -20.16 -6.70
N ILE A 201 11.84 -19.75 -7.17
CA ILE A 201 12.74 -20.62 -7.94
C ILE A 201 13.28 -21.75 -7.06
N THR A 202 13.22 -22.98 -7.58
CA THR A 202 13.87 -24.15 -6.99
C THR A 202 15.30 -24.30 -7.52
N PHE A 203 16.16 -25.01 -6.79
CA PHE A 203 17.53 -25.25 -7.24
C PHE A 203 17.58 -25.99 -8.59
N ASN A 204 16.66 -26.96 -8.81
CA ASN A 204 16.59 -27.70 -10.07
C ASN A 204 16.17 -26.81 -11.26
N GLU A 205 15.22 -25.91 -11.06
CA GLU A 205 14.82 -24.95 -12.11
C GLU A 205 15.95 -23.96 -12.43
N PHE A 206 16.73 -23.56 -11.43
CA PHE A 206 17.92 -22.74 -11.62
C PHE A 206 18.97 -23.48 -12.46
N ILE A 207 19.29 -24.73 -12.12
CA ILE A 207 20.24 -25.55 -12.90
C ILE A 207 19.75 -25.75 -14.34
N GLN A 208 18.48 -26.10 -14.55
CA GLN A 208 17.93 -26.22 -15.90
C GLN A 208 17.99 -24.91 -16.70
N SER A 209 17.85 -23.76 -16.02
CA SER A 209 17.96 -22.45 -16.67
C SER A 209 19.41 -22.12 -17.08
N LEU A 210 20.39 -22.55 -16.29
CA LEU A 210 21.81 -22.44 -16.63
C LEU A 210 22.14 -23.36 -17.81
N GLU A 211 21.73 -24.62 -17.75
CA GLU A 211 21.93 -25.60 -18.82
C GLU A 211 21.36 -25.11 -20.16
N ARG A 212 20.15 -24.54 -20.16
CA ARG A 212 19.55 -23.95 -21.37
C ARG A 212 20.36 -22.79 -21.93
N LYS A 213 20.85 -21.89 -21.08
CA LYS A 213 21.68 -20.75 -21.51
C LYS A 213 22.99 -21.21 -22.14
N PHE A 214 23.68 -22.18 -21.53
CA PHE A 214 24.89 -22.76 -22.09
C PHE A 214 24.60 -23.44 -23.44
N THR A 215 23.50 -24.18 -23.55
CA THR A 215 23.11 -24.85 -24.80
C THR A 215 22.79 -23.85 -25.92
N GLU A 216 22.17 -22.71 -25.60
CA GLU A 216 21.90 -21.63 -26.57
C GLU A 216 23.17 -20.93 -27.05
N GLU A 217 24.14 -20.66 -26.16
CA GLU A 217 25.44 -20.10 -26.53
C GLU A 217 26.26 -21.07 -27.40
N GLU A 218 26.25 -22.37 -27.08
CA GLU A 218 26.87 -23.41 -27.91
C GLU A 218 26.20 -23.50 -29.29
N LEU A 219 24.88 -23.41 -29.36
CA LEU A 219 24.11 -23.39 -30.60
C LEU A 219 24.43 -22.16 -31.46
N LYS A 220 24.58 -20.99 -30.82
CA LYS A 220 24.94 -19.74 -31.50
C LYS A 220 26.36 -19.82 -32.06
N SER A 221 27.32 -20.30 -31.27
CA SER A 221 28.71 -20.49 -31.70
C SER A 221 28.82 -21.44 -32.90
N LYS A 222 28.02 -22.53 -32.92
CA LYS A 222 27.96 -23.44 -34.07
C LYS A 222 27.37 -22.80 -35.32
N LYS A 223 26.37 -21.93 -35.19
CA LYS A 223 25.79 -21.21 -36.33
C LYS A 223 26.79 -20.20 -36.91
N GLU A 224 27.48 -19.46 -36.05
CA GLU A 224 28.53 -18.52 -36.47
C GLU A 224 29.67 -19.24 -37.21
N LEU A 225 30.10 -20.43 -36.73
CA LEU A 225 31.09 -21.24 -37.45
C LEU A 225 30.59 -21.74 -38.81
N LEU A 226 29.32 -22.13 -38.92
CA LEU A 226 28.73 -22.53 -40.20
C LEU A 226 28.62 -21.37 -41.19
N GLU A 227 28.27 -20.17 -40.71
CA GLU A 227 28.25 -18.96 -41.54
C GLU A 227 29.66 -18.59 -42.01
N LEU A 228 30.66 -18.60 -41.12
CA LEU A 228 32.06 -18.35 -41.49
C LEU A 228 32.61 -19.39 -42.49
N THR A 229 32.16 -20.64 -42.39
CA THR A 229 32.58 -21.70 -43.33
C THR A 229 31.94 -21.47 -44.70
N LYS A 230 30.67 -21.07 -44.75
CA LYS A 230 29.98 -20.71 -45.99
C LYS A 230 30.57 -19.47 -46.65
N GLU A 231 30.84 -18.41 -45.88
CA GLU A 231 31.49 -17.21 -46.41
C GLU A 231 32.88 -17.52 -46.96
N ARG A 232 33.61 -18.46 -46.35
CA ARG A 232 34.90 -18.93 -46.85
C ARG A 232 34.76 -19.75 -48.14
N GLU A 233 33.76 -20.62 -48.23
CA GLU A 233 33.46 -21.39 -49.45
C GLU A 233 33.05 -20.47 -50.60
N GLU A 234 32.16 -19.50 -50.35
CA GLU A 234 31.75 -18.48 -51.32
C GLU A 234 32.94 -17.59 -51.75
N PHE A 235 33.83 -17.24 -50.82
CA PHE A 235 35.05 -16.49 -51.12
C PHE A 235 36.02 -17.30 -51.99
N GLU A 236 36.22 -18.59 -51.71
CA GLU A 236 37.06 -19.47 -52.55
C GLU A 236 36.45 -19.69 -53.94
N GLU A 237 35.13 -19.86 -54.04
CA GLU A 237 34.42 -19.94 -55.32
C GLU A 237 34.57 -18.64 -56.14
N LEU A 238 34.46 -17.48 -55.49
CA LEU A 238 34.70 -16.17 -56.11
C LEU A 238 36.16 -16.00 -56.53
N LYS A 239 37.12 -16.49 -55.72
CA LYS A 239 38.55 -16.45 -56.02
C LYS A 239 38.90 -17.30 -57.26
N VAL A 240 38.27 -18.47 -57.38
CA VAL A 240 38.36 -19.34 -58.57
C VAL A 240 37.72 -18.68 -59.79
N MET A 241 36.56 -18.01 -59.66
CA MET A 241 35.91 -17.31 -60.78
C MET A 241 36.66 -16.05 -61.25
N LEU A 242 37.34 -15.34 -60.35
CA LEU A 242 38.07 -14.10 -60.66
C LEU A 242 39.50 -14.32 -61.17
N GLY A 243 39.98 -15.58 -61.22
CA GLY A 243 41.28 -15.92 -61.82
C GLY A 243 42.48 -15.39 -61.03
N VAL A 244 42.35 -15.22 -59.71
CA VAL A 244 43.45 -14.84 -58.83
C VAL A 244 43.88 -16.08 -58.04
N ILE A 245 44.99 -16.70 -58.43
CA ILE A 245 45.68 -17.73 -57.64
C ILE A 245 46.38 -17.04 -56.47
#